data_AF-A0A7S4QD14-F1
#
_entry.id   AF-A0A7S4QD14-F1
#
_cell.length_a   1.000
_cell.length_b   1.000
_cell.length_c   1.000
_cell.angle_alpha   90.00
_cell.angle_beta   90.00
_cell.angle_gamma   90.00
#
_symmetry.space_group_name_H-M   'P 1'
#
loop_
_entity.id
_entity.type
_entity.pdbx_description
1 polymer ?
#
loop_
_entity_poly.entity_id
_entity_poly.type
_entity_poly.pdbx_seq_one_letter_code
_entity_poly.pdbx_strand_id
1 'polypeptide(L)'
;VVIPDNFPEFTSRRVHVAEWVDGEKLSQSTADDVGALVNLGVITYLTQLLEFGFFHADPHPGNMMRTTDGKLAILDFGLMTEVTDNQKYGMIEAIAHLLNRDYTEIGQDFINLDFIPPNTDTKPIVPALTKVFDVALAGGGAKSINFQELAADLAQITFDYPFKIPPYFALVIRAISVLEGIALVGNPNFAIIDEAYP
;
A
#
# COMPACT_ATOMS: atom_id res chain seq x y z
N VAL A 1 -2.70 16.31 -8.19
CA VAL A 1 -3.07 15.13 -9.01
C VAL A 1 -4.22 15.53 -9.92
N VAL A 2 -4.24 15.02 -11.15
CA VAL A 2 -5.32 15.18 -12.14
C VAL A 2 -5.99 13.83 -12.33
N ILE A 3 -7.31 13.84 -12.37
CA ILE A 3 -8.13 12.67 -12.69
C ILE A 3 -8.96 13.08 -13.92
N PRO A 4 -8.88 12.35 -15.04
CA PRO A 4 -9.67 12.66 -16.22
C PRO A 4 -11.16 12.63 -15.90
N ASP A 5 -11.92 13.62 -16.38
CA ASP A 5 -13.38 13.56 -16.27
C ASP A 5 -13.93 12.36 -17.04
N ASN A 6 -14.86 11.63 -16.44
CA ASN A 6 -15.56 10.55 -17.12
C ASN A 6 -16.78 11.10 -17.86
N PHE A 7 -17.14 10.50 -19.00
CA PHE A 7 -18.34 10.82 -19.76
C PHE A 7 -19.32 9.64 -19.75
N PRO A 8 -20.22 9.54 -18.74
CA PRO A 8 -21.16 8.43 -18.61
C PRO A 8 -22.09 8.27 -19.80
N GLU A 9 -22.45 9.35 -20.47
CA GLU A 9 -23.34 9.37 -21.64
C GLU A 9 -22.72 8.69 -22.88
N PHE A 10 -21.39 8.60 -22.95
CA PHE A 10 -20.64 7.91 -24.01
C PHE A 10 -20.06 6.57 -23.54
N THR A 11 -20.23 6.24 -22.27
CA THR A 11 -19.74 5.00 -21.65
C THR A 11 -20.80 3.90 -21.73
N SER A 12 -20.36 2.67 -21.98
CA SER A 12 -21.20 1.47 -22.04
C SER A 12 -20.46 0.27 -21.44
N ARG A 13 -21.12 -0.90 -21.39
CA ARG A 13 -20.52 -2.12 -20.82
C ARG A 13 -19.15 -2.50 -21.43
N ARG A 14 -18.86 -2.11 -22.67
CA ARG A 14 -17.62 -2.49 -23.40
C ARG A 14 -16.79 -1.30 -23.86
N VAL A 15 -17.19 -0.07 -23.54
CA VAL A 15 -16.52 1.16 -23.97
C VAL A 15 -16.53 2.13 -22.81
N HIS A 16 -15.36 2.56 -22.36
CA HIS A 16 -15.21 3.64 -21.37
C HIS A 16 -14.72 4.90 -22.09
N VAL A 17 -15.36 6.03 -21.83
CA VAL A 17 -15.00 7.32 -22.44
C VAL A 17 -14.69 8.30 -21.33
N ALA A 18 -13.49 8.87 -21.37
CA ALA A 18 -12.98 9.83 -20.42
C ALA A 18 -12.24 10.96 -21.15
N GLU A 19 -11.95 12.03 -20.42
CA GLU A 19 -11.19 13.18 -20.88
C GLU A 19 -9.83 12.74 -21.42
N TRP A 20 -9.45 13.30 -22.56
CA TRP A 20 -8.13 13.09 -23.11
C TRP A 20 -7.12 13.90 -22.32
N VAL A 21 -6.07 13.24 -21.83
CA VAL A 21 -4.97 13.89 -21.10
C VAL A 21 -3.71 13.85 -21.96
N ASP A 22 -3.18 15.03 -22.27
CA ASP A 22 -1.89 15.18 -22.95
C ASP A 22 -0.73 15.14 -21.98
N GLY A 23 0.24 14.25 -22.24
CA GLY A 23 1.40 14.07 -21.40
C GLY A 23 2.30 12.92 -21.84
N GLU A 24 3.26 12.61 -21.00
CA GLU A 24 4.19 11.49 -21.17
C GLU A 24 4.04 10.48 -20.03
N LYS A 25 4.30 9.20 -20.30
CA LYS A 25 4.25 8.18 -19.25
C LYS A 25 5.25 8.53 -18.16
N LEU A 26 4.83 8.47 -16.90
CA LEU A 26 5.70 8.84 -15.79
C LEU A 26 6.99 8.00 -15.77
N SER A 27 6.91 6.73 -16.16
CA SER A 27 8.06 5.81 -16.28
C SER A 27 9.04 6.11 -17.43
N GLN A 28 8.64 6.97 -18.37
CA GLN A 28 9.46 7.39 -19.52
C GLN A 28 9.93 8.84 -19.42
N SER A 29 9.36 9.59 -18.48
CA SER A 29 9.73 10.99 -18.24
C SER A 29 11.16 11.08 -17.73
N THR A 30 11.94 11.96 -18.34
CA THR A 30 13.29 12.33 -17.88
C THR A 30 13.31 13.67 -17.16
N ALA A 31 12.13 14.22 -16.83
CA ALA A 31 12.02 15.50 -16.13
C ALA A 31 12.51 15.38 -14.68
N ASP A 32 13.12 16.46 -14.18
CA ASP A 32 13.67 16.49 -12.81
C ASP A 32 12.58 16.40 -11.72
N ASP A 33 11.33 16.71 -12.06
CA ASP A 33 10.17 16.69 -11.15
C ASP A 33 9.58 15.29 -10.93
N VAL A 34 10.04 14.26 -11.66
CA VAL A 34 9.51 12.89 -11.57
C VAL A 34 9.57 12.35 -10.15
N GLY A 35 10.66 12.59 -9.42
CA GLY A 35 10.77 12.17 -8.03
C GLY A 35 9.68 12.77 -7.13
N ALA A 36 9.38 14.06 -7.32
CA ALA A 36 8.32 14.75 -6.58
C ALA A 36 6.92 14.25 -6.98
N LEU A 37 6.70 13.98 -8.28
CA LEU A 37 5.43 13.41 -8.76
C LEU A 37 5.20 11.99 -8.24
N VAL A 38 6.25 11.18 -8.17
CA VAL A 38 6.18 9.83 -7.58
C VAL A 38 5.84 9.90 -6.10
N ASN A 39 6.51 10.76 -5.32
CA ASN A 39 6.20 10.94 -3.90
C ASN A 39 4.74 11.42 -3.71
N LEU A 40 4.28 12.40 -4.51
CA LEU A 40 2.89 12.84 -4.53
C LEU A 40 1.93 11.68 -4.86
N GLY A 41 2.30 10.80 -5.78
CA GLY A 41 1.56 9.57 -6.09
C GLY A 41 1.43 8.67 -4.86
N VAL A 42 2.55 8.34 -4.21
CA VAL A 42 2.54 7.50 -3.01
C VAL A 42 1.64 8.09 -1.91
N ILE A 43 1.79 9.38 -1.61
CA ILE A 43 0.94 10.08 -0.63
C ILE A 43 -0.53 9.97 -1.04
N THR A 44 -0.85 10.15 -2.32
CA THR A 44 -2.24 10.06 -2.82
C THR A 44 -2.84 8.67 -2.58
N TYR A 45 -2.09 7.60 -2.86
CA TYR A 45 -2.57 6.23 -2.65
C TYR A 45 -2.65 5.86 -1.15
N LEU A 46 -1.68 6.29 -0.34
CA LEU A 46 -1.73 6.08 1.11
C LEU A 46 -2.89 6.84 1.74
N THR A 47 -3.17 8.06 1.29
CA THR A 47 -4.33 8.86 1.71
C THR A 47 -5.64 8.15 1.36
N GLN A 48 -5.77 7.63 0.13
CA GLN A 48 -6.93 6.82 -0.26
C GLN A 48 -7.15 5.61 0.65
N LEU A 49 -6.06 4.93 1.06
CA LEU A 49 -6.11 3.75 1.91
C LEU A 49 -6.42 4.07 3.37
N LEU A 50 -5.63 4.96 3.98
CA LEU A 50 -5.61 5.19 5.43
C LEU A 50 -6.60 6.25 5.89
N GLU A 51 -6.93 7.23 5.04
CA GLU A 51 -7.89 8.29 5.38
C GLU A 51 -9.29 7.93 4.86
N PHE A 52 -9.42 7.75 3.55
CA PHE A 52 -10.73 7.57 2.92
C PHE A 52 -11.26 6.14 3.00
N GLY A 53 -10.37 5.14 2.89
CA GLY A 53 -10.75 3.73 2.84
C GLY A 53 -11.34 3.31 1.50
N PHE A 54 -11.21 4.14 0.46
CA PHE A 54 -11.55 3.81 -0.90
C PHE A 54 -10.29 3.93 -1.73
N PHE A 55 -9.67 2.80 -2.04
CA PHE A 55 -8.30 2.75 -2.52
C PHE A 55 -8.15 2.09 -3.88
N HIS A 56 -7.24 2.64 -4.67
CA HIS A 56 -6.82 2.03 -5.91
C HIS A 56 -5.74 0.97 -5.64
N ALA A 57 -6.08 -0.29 -5.89
CA ALA A 57 -5.24 -1.45 -5.60
C ALA A 57 -4.22 -1.82 -6.70
N ASP A 58 -4.11 -1.01 -7.76
CA ASP A 58 -3.19 -1.26 -8.88
C ASP A 58 -2.49 0.03 -9.34
N PRO A 59 -1.52 0.54 -8.54
CA PRO A 59 -0.73 1.74 -8.86
C PRO A 59 0.29 1.50 -9.98
N HIS A 60 -0.05 0.70 -10.99
CA HIS A 60 0.87 0.34 -12.06
C HIS A 60 1.41 1.60 -12.76
N PRO A 61 2.73 1.70 -13.05
CA PRO A 61 3.33 2.89 -13.65
C PRO A 61 2.69 3.29 -14.99
N GLY A 62 2.09 2.33 -15.70
CA GLY A 62 1.35 2.57 -16.94
C GLY A 62 0.09 3.41 -16.78
N ASN A 63 -0.47 3.48 -15.57
CA ASN A 63 -1.66 4.27 -15.23
C ASN A 63 -1.30 5.69 -14.75
N MET A 64 -0.01 6.01 -14.71
CA MET A 64 0.51 7.31 -14.27
C MET A 64 1.17 8.05 -15.42
N MET A 65 0.75 9.30 -15.59
CA MET A 65 1.23 10.19 -16.64
C MET A 65 1.64 11.52 -16.03
N ARG A 66 2.72 12.10 -16.57
CA ARG A 66 3.07 13.50 -16.33
C ARG A 66 2.42 14.33 -17.41
N THR A 67 1.49 15.22 -17.03
CA THR A 67 0.83 16.12 -17.96
C THR A 67 1.82 17.17 -18.48
N THR A 68 1.48 17.80 -19.62
CA THR A 68 2.32 18.86 -20.20
C THR A 68 2.55 20.07 -19.28
N ASP A 69 1.64 20.33 -18.33
CA ASP A 69 1.75 21.35 -17.29
C ASP A 69 2.42 20.87 -15.99
N GLY A 70 3.01 19.67 -16.00
CA GLY A 70 3.84 19.15 -14.91
C GLY A 70 3.06 18.56 -13.73
N LYS A 71 1.81 18.12 -13.93
CA LYS A 71 1.00 17.45 -12.90
C LYS A 71 1.06 15.93 -13.07
N LEU A 72 0.84 15.21 -11.97
CA LEU A 72 0.59 13.77 -12.00
C LEU A 72 -0.87 13.51 -12.38
N ALA A 73 -1.11 12.83 -13.49
CA ALA A 73 -2.41 12.28 -13.88
C ALA A 73 -2.49 10.78 -13.59
N ILE A 74 -3.62 10.34 -13.02
CA ILE A 74 -3.96 8.93 -12.78
C ILE A 74 -5.12 8.57 -13.72
N LEU A 75 -4.92 7.57 -14.58
CA LEU A 75 -5.80 7.32 -15.73
C LEU A 75 -6.77 6.16 -15.53
N ASP A 76 -6.39 5.17 -14.71
CA ASP A 76 -7.15 3.95 -14.51
C ASP A 76 -7.67 3.88 -13.07
N PHE A 77 -8.89 3.37 -12.92
CA PHE A 77 -9.57 3.12 -11.65
C PHE A 77 -10.32 1.78 -11.71
N GLY A 78 -9.84 0.84 -12.53
CA GLY A 78 -10.48 -0.46 -12.76
C GLY A 78 -10.33 -1.43 -11.60
N LEU A 79 -9.36 -1.19 -10.70
CA LEU A 79 -9.13 -1.98 -9.49
C LEU A 79 -9.24 -1.10 -8.23
N MET A 80 -10.45 -0.58 -7.99
CA MET A 80 -10.80 0.08 -6.74
C MET A 80 -11.33 -0.94 -5.72
N THR A 81 -11.05 -0.70 -4.44
CA THR A 81 -11.54 -1.52 -3.34
C THR A 81 -11.82 -0.66 -2.12
N GLU A 82 -12.75 -1.10 -1.29
CA GLU A 82 -13.06 -0.46 -0.01
C GLU A 82 -12.42 -1.23 1.14
N VAL A 83 -11.87 -0.49 2.11
CA VAL A 83 -11.48 -1.00 3.42
C VAL A 83 -12.35 -0.32 4.47
N THR A 84 -12.82 -1.11 5.42
CA THR A 84 -13.67 -0.61 6.51
C THR A 84 -12.88 0.29 7.46
N ASP A 85 -13.56 1.17 8.20
CA ASP A 85 -12.93 1.98 9.24
C ASP A 85 -12.16 1.13 10.26
N ASN A 86 -12.71 -0.03 10.67
CA ASN A 86 -12.02 -0.95 11.57
C ASN A 86 -10.71 -1.47 10.99
N GLN A 87 -10.68 -1.79 9.69
CA GLN A 87 -9.46 -2.22 9.01
C GLN A 87 -8.47 -1.06 8.90
N LYS A 88 -8.92 0.17 8.61
CA LYS A 88 -8.05 1.36 8.58
C LYS A 88 -7.39 1.60 9.93
N TYR A 89 -8.18 1.69 11.00
CA TYR A 89 -7.66 1.91 12.34
C TYR A 89 -6.75 0.77 12.78
N GLY A 90 -7.13 -0.49 12.51
CA GLY A 90 -6.28 -1.65 12.79
C GLY A 90 -4.95 -1.61 12.03
N MET A 91 -4.92 -1.10 10.79
CA MET A 91 -3.67 -0.95 10.03
C MET A 91 -2.78 0.14 10.65
N ILE A 92 -3.37 1.28 11.03
CA ILE A 92 -2.65 2.38 11.67
C ILE A 92 -2.08 1.94 13.03
N GLU A 93 -2.86 1.24 13.84
CA GLU A 93 -2.44 0.68 15.13
C GLU A 93 -1.30 -0.34 14.94
N ALA A 94 -1.44 -1.28 13.99
CA ALA A 94 -0.39 -2.26 13.70
C ALA A 94 0.93 -1.62 13.24
N ILE A 95 0.86 -0.57 12.41
CA ILE A 95 2.04 0.20 12.00
C ILE A 95 2.67 0.91 13.20
N ALA A 96 1.85 1.51 14.09
CA ALA A 96 2.34 2.18 15.29
C ALA A 96 3.01 1.21 16.27
N HIS A 97 2.43 0.03 16.50
CA HIS A 97 3.01 -1.03 17.32
C HIS A 97 4.34 -1.53 16.74
N LEU A 98 4.40 -1.74 15.41
CA LEU A 98 5.62 -2.13 14.71
C LEU A 98 6.75 -1.11 14.88
N LEU A 99 6.46 0.18 14.67
CA LEU A 99 7.44 1.27 14.78
C LEU A 99 7.98 1.46 16.19
N ASN A 100 7.10 1.35 17.20
CA ASN A 100 7.49 1.46 18.60
C ASN A 100 8.13 0.18 19.15
N ARG A 101 8.21 -0.89 18.34
CA ARG A 101 8.61 -2.23 18.78
C ARG A 101 7.77 -2.74 19.96
N ASP A 102 6.52 -2.30 20.01
CA ASP A 102 5.56 -2.73 21.01
C ASP A 102 4.81 -3.95 20.47
N TYR A 103 5.40 -5.12 20.65
CA TYR A 103 4.83 -6.36 20.15
C TYR A 103 3.82 -6.99 21.13
N THR A 104 3.48 -6.30 22.23
CA THR A 104 2.56 -6.85 23.24
C THR A 104 1.15 -7.02 22.69
N GLU A 105 0.69 -6.08 21.86
CA GLU A 105 -0.64 -6.06 21.27
C GLU A 105 -0.69 -6.63 19.84
N ILE A 106 0.44 -7.04 19.27
CA ILE A 106 0.51 -7.49 17.88
C ILE A 106 -0.40 -8.70 17.60
N GLY A 107 -0.59 -9.58 18.58
CA GLY A 107 -1.54 -10.67 18.45
C GLY A 107 -2.98 -10.18 18.25
N GLN A 108 -3.36 -9.12 18.95
CA GLN A 108 -4.68 -8.51 18.88
C GLN A 108 -4.87 -7.73 17.58
N ASP A 109 -3.85 -7.01 17.11
CA ASP A 109 -3.88 -6.34 15.81
C ASP A 109 -4.19 -7.31 14.67
N PHE A 110 -3.55 -8.48 14.69
CA PHE A 110 -3.76 -9.51 13.68
C PHE A 110 -5.14 -10.17 13.78
N ILE A 111 -5.80 -10.16 14.94
CA ILE A 111 -7.22 -10.51 15.05
C ILE A 111 -8.08 -9.39 14.45
N ASN A 112 -7.83 -8.14 14.81
CA ASN A 112 -8.58 -6.97 14.33
C ASN A 112 -8.50 -6.80 12.81
N LEU A 113 -7.37 -7.19 12.22
CA LEU A 113 -7.10 -7.17 10.78
C LEU A 113 -7.55 -8.44 10.04
N ASP A 114 -8.26 -9.36 10.70
CA ASP A 114 -8.76 -10.63 10.15
C ASP A 114 -7.70 -11.66 9.74
N PHE A 115 -6.44 -11.48 10.15
CA PHE A 115 -5.40 -12.48 9.89
C PHE A 115 -5.53 -13.71 10.78
N ILE A 116 -5.97 -13.49 12.02
CA ILE A 116 -6.18 -14.54 13.01
C ILE A 116 -7.68 -14.59 13.33
N PRO A 117 -8.32 -15.78 13.36
CA PRO A 117 -9.71 -15.90 13.74
C PRO A 117 -9.97 -15.30 15.14
N PRO A 118 -11.14 -14.67 15.35
CA PRO A 118 -11.54 -14.22 16.68
C PRO A 118 -11.50 -15.36 17.70
N ASN A 119 -11.16 -15.03 18.95
CA ASN A 119 -11.05 -15.97 20.08
C ASN A 119 -9.87 -16.97 19.99
N THR A 120 -8.91 -16.76 19.09
CA THR A 120 -7.66 -17.54 19.06
C THR A 120 -6.75 -17.12 20.21
N ASP A 121 -6.14 -18.07 20.93
CA ASP A 121 -5.06 -17.74 21.87
C ASP A 121 -3.81 -17.33 21.07
N THR A 122 -3.48 -16.04 21.10
CA THR A 122 -2.36 -15.46 20.35
C THR A 122 -1.02 -15.55 21.07
N LYS A 123 -0.99 -15.88 22.37
CA LYS A 123 0.27 -15.99 23.14
C LYS A 123 1.32 -16.90 22.50
N PRO A 124 0.96 -18.05 21.88
CA PRO A 124 1.94 -18.89 21.18
C PRO A 124 2.42 -18.30 19.84
N ILE A 125 1.64 -17.42 19.21
CA ILE A 125 1.91 -16.83 17.88
C ILE A 125 2.81 -15.59 18.01
N VAL A 126 2.62 -14.80 19.07
CA VAL A 126 3.34 -13.53 19.32
C VAL A 126 4.87 -13.69 19.22
N PRO A 127 5.53 -14.71 19.79
CA PRO A 127 6.98 -14.88 19.64
C PRO A 127 7.43 -15.09 18.20
N ALA A 128 6.64 -15.81 17.39
CA ALA A 128 6.94 -16.03 15.98
C ALA A 128 6.80 -14.73 15.17
N LEU A 129 5.71 -13.99 15.38
CA LEU A 129 5.49 -12.67 14.76
C LEU A 129 6.60 -11.68 15.15
N THR A 130 6.92 -11.60 16.45
CA THR A 130 7.98 -10.73 16.98
C THR A 130 9.30 -10.98 16.27
N LYS A 131 9.68 -12.26 16.09
CA LYS A 131 10.93 -12.62 15.41
C LYS A 131 10.95 -12.14 13.95
N VAL A 132 9.84 -12.29 13.23
CA VAL A 132 9.73 -11.83 11.83
C VAL A 132 9.91 -10.31 11.74
N PHE A 133 9.25 -9.56 12.62
CA PHE A 133 9.35 -8.11 12.63
C PHE A 133 10.70 -7.59 13.11
N ASP A 134 11.31 -8.22 14.12
CA ASP A 134 12.65 -7.88 14.56
C ASP A 134 13.69 -8.07 13.45
N VAL A 135 13.56 -9.15 12.66
CA VAL A 135 14.43 -9.37 11.49
C VAL A 135 14.22 -8.27 10.45
N ALA A 136 12.95 -7.95 10.13
CA ALA A 136 12.62 -6.91 9.17
C ALA A 136 13.18 -5.52 9.58
N LEU A 137 13.20 -5.23 10.89
CA LEU A 137 13.67 -3.96 11.45
C LEU A 137 15.17 -3.94 11.80
N ALA A 138 15.87 -5.08 11.77
CA ALA A 138 17.26 -5.19 12.20
C ALA A 138 18.27 -4.45 11.28
N GLY A 139 17.89 -4.20 10.02
CA GLY A 139 18.77 -3.68 8.96
C GLY A 139 18.88 -2.15 8.82
N GLY A 140 18.31 -1.37 9.73
CA GLY A 140 18.25 0.09 9.59
C GLY A 140 16.92 0.74 9.99
N GLY A 141 16.04 0.01 10.69
CA GLY A 141 14.71 0.47 11.05
C GLY A 141 13.69 0.26 9.92
N ALA A 142 12.58 1.01 9.94
CA ALA A 142 11.50 0.85 8.97
C ALA A 142 11.95 1.03 7.50
N LYS A 143 13.04 1.77 7.29
CA LYS A 143 13.63 2.05 5.97
C LYS A 143 14.27 0.85 5.28
N SER A 144 14.57 -0.21 6.02
CA SER A 144 15.19 -1.42 5.48
C SER A 144 14.21 -2.57 5.30
N ILE A 145 12.92 -2.34 5.56
CA ILE A 145 11.91 -3.40 5.45
C ILE A 145 11.71 -3.75 3.99
N ASN A 146 12.04 -4.99 3.61
CA ASN A 146 11.61 -5.57 2.36
C ASN A 146 10.22 -6.19 2.53
N PHE A 147 9.18 -5.54 2.02
CA PHE A 147 7.80 -6.00 2.15
C PHE A 147 7.54 -7.37 1.49
N GLN A 148 8.30 -7.72 0.45
CA GLN A 148 8.15 -9.00 -0.24
C GLN A 148 8.70 -10.15 0.61
N GLU A 149 9.85 -9.95 1.25
CA GLU A 149 10.43 -10.91 2.20
C GLU A 149 9.57 -11.03 3.46
N LEU A 150 9.12 -9.89 4.01
CA LEU A 150 8.20 -9.87 5.16
C LEU A 150 6.91 -10.66 4.88
N ALA A 151 6.32 -10.48 3.70
CA ALA A 151 5.14 -11.24 3.29
C ALA A 151 5.42 -12.74 3.19
N ALA A 152 6.61 -13.13 2.71
CA ALA A 152 7.02 -14.54 2.63
C ALA A 152 7.24 -15.16 4.02
N ASP A 153 7.85 -14.42 4.94
CA ASP A 153 8.07 -14.87 6.33
C ASP A 153 6.75 -15.02 7.09
N LEU A 154 5.83 -14.05 6.95
CA LEU A 154 4.47 -14.17 7.50
C LEU A 154 3.71 -15.36 6.90
N ALA A 155 3.93 -15.68 5.62
CA ALA A 155 3.30 -16.84 5.01
C ALA A 155 3.77 -18.16 5.64
N GLN A 156 5.00 -18.25 6.16
CA GLN A 156 5.48 -19.46 6.85
C GLN A 156 4.73 -19.70 8.18
N ILE A 157 4.30 -18.62 8.87
CA ILE A 157 3.53 -18.72 10.13
C ILE A 157 2.19 -19.44 9.91
N THR A 158 1.64 -19.40 8.69
CA THR A 158 0.37 -20.05 8.34
C THR A 158 0.41 -21.57 8.44
N PHE A 159 1.60 -22.20 8.41
CA PHE A 159 1.73 -23.66 8.53
C PHE A 159 1.57 -24.15 9.96
N ASP A 160 1.99 -23.34 10.93
CA ASP A 160 2.04 -23.73 12.35
C ASP A 160 0.85 -23.16 13.16
N TYR A 161 0.20 -22.12 12.66
CA TYR A 161 -0.83 -21.36 13.37
C TYR A 161 -2.06 -21.09 12.50
N PRO A 162 -3.24 -20.85 13.09
CA PRO A 162 -4.46 -20.50 12.36
C PRO A 162 -4.39 -19.06 11.84
N PHE A 163 -3.46 -18.81 10.93
CA PHE A 163 -3.18 -17.53 10.31
C PHE A 163 -3.59 -17.60 8.84
N LYS A 164 -4.27 -16.56 8.36
CA LYS A 164 -4.68 -16.41 6.96
C LYS A 164 -4.37 -15.00 6.48
N ILE A 165 -4.17 -14.84 5.18
CA ILE A 165 -4.03 -13.51 4.56
C ILE A 165 -5.42 -13.09 4.06
N PRO A 166 -6.01 -12.00 4.60
CA PRO A 166 -7.28 -11.49 4.11
C PRO A 166 -7.20 -11.02 2.65
N PRO A 167 -8.25 -11.23 1.83
CA PRO A 167 -8.23 -10.81 0.42
C PRO A 167 -7.96 -9.31 0.22
N TYR A 168 -8.52 -8.44 1.08
CA TYR A 168 -8.28 -6.99 1.00
C TYR A 168 -6.81 -6.67 1.29
N PHE A 169 -6.19 -7.37 2.24
CA PHE A 169 -4.79 -7.13 2.60
C PHE A 169 -3.84 -7.56 1.47
N ALA A 170 -4.16 -8.62 0.73
CA ALA A 170 -3.38 -9.00 -0.45
C ALA A 170 -3.37 -7.91 -1.54
N LEU A 171 -4.47 -7.17 -1.69
CA LEU A 171 -4.54 -6.01 -2.59
C LEU A 171 -3.73 -4.83 -2.06
N VAL A 172 -3.77 -4.59 -0.73
CA VAL A 172 -2.97 -3.56 -0.07
C VAL A 172 -1.48 -3.83 -0.21
N ILE A 173 -0.99 -5.03 0.09
CA ILE A 173 0.43 -5.41 -0.09
C ILE A 173 0.84 -5.18 -1.55
N ARG A 174 0.04 -5.64 -2.51
CA ARG A 174 0.36 -5.47 -3.94
C ARG A 174 0.53 -4.00 -4.30
N ALA A 175 -0.42 -3.16 -3.89
CA ALA A 175 -0.36 -1.73 -4.18
C ALA A 175 0.88 -1.08 -3.54
N ILE A 176 1.14 -1.36 -2.27
CA ILE A 176 2.31 -0.88 -1.53
C ILE A 176 3.62 -1.32 -2.20
N SER A 177 3.77 -2.60 -2.56
CA SER A 177 4.99 -3.10 -3.20
C SER A 177 5.26 -2.44 -4.56
N VAL A 178 4.20 -2.17 -5.34
CA VAL A 178 4.35 -1.47 -6.62
C VAL A 178 4.73 0.00 -6.39
N LEU A 179 4.08 0.68 -5.44
CA LEU A 179 4.40 2.07 -5.07
C LEU A 179 5.83 2.23 -4.58
N GLU A 180 6.28 1.35 -3.70
CA GLU A 180 7.66 1.33 -3.20
C GLU A 180 8.66 1.15 -4.34
N GLY A 181 8.40 0.19 -5.24
CA GLY A 181 9.25 -0.02 -6.43
C GLY A 181 9.35 1.22 -7.31
N ILE A 182 8.26 1.97 -7.49
CA ILE A 182 8.25 3.23 -8.24
C ILE A 182 9.01 4.32 -7.49
N ALA A 183 8.78 4.44 -6.19
CA ALA A 183 9.40 5.43 -5.33
C ALA A 183 10.92 5.28 -5.26
N LEU A 184 11.42 4.05 -5.24
CA LEU A 184 12.85 3.76 -5.26
C LEU A 184 13.56 4.20 -6.55
N VAL A 185 12.83 4.34 -7.67
CA VAL A 185 13.39 4.91 -8.92
C VAL A 185 13.68 6.40 -8.76
N GLY A 186 12.79 7.14 -8.10
CA GLY A 186 12.93 8.59 -7.89
C GLY A 186 13.76 8.97 -6.66
N ASN A 187 13.72 8.14 -5.62
CA ASN A 187 14.46 8.31 -4.37
C ASN A 187 14.94 6.94 -3.85
N PRO A 188 16.22 6.58 -4.03
CA PRO A 188 16.77 5.29 -3.56
C PRO A 188 16.68 5.05 -2.05
N ASN A 189 16.43 6.09 -1.25
CA ASN A 189 16.29 6.00 0.20
C ASN A 189 14.81 6.08 0.64
N PHE A 190 13.87 5.91 -0.28
CA PHE A 190 12.44 5.94 0.03
C PHE A 190 12.06 4.79 0.95
N ALA A 191 11.19 5.09 1.92
CA ALA A 191 10.63 4.11 2.84
C ALA A 191 9.15 4.39 3.02
N ILE A 192 8.28 3.48 2.58
CA ILE A 192 6.84 3.73 2.58
C ILE A 192 6.27 3.87 3.99
N ILE A 193 6.89 3.25 4.99
CA ILE A 193 6.46 3.32 6.38
C ILE A 193 6.59 4.74 6.93
N ASP A 194 7.59 5.50 6.48
CA ASP A 194 7.77 6.90 6.91
C ASP A 194 6.63 7.80 6.38
N GLU A 195 6.08 7.48 5.20
CA GLU A 195 4.97 8.21 4.57
C GLU A 195 3.58 7.74 5.05
N ALA A 196 3.51 6.55 5.65
CA ALA A 196 2.27 5.98 6.18
C ALA A 196 1.92 6.51 7.58
N TYR A 197 2.84 7.23 8.22
CA TYR A 197 2.63 7.89 9.50
C TYR A 197 2.26 9.38 9.30
N PRO A 198 1.24 9.91 10.01
CA PRO A 198 0.88 11.33 9.92
C PRO A 198 1.96 12.30 10.43
#